data_AF-A0A5P1F6C9-F1
#
_entry.id   AF-A0A5P1F6C9-F1
#
_cell.length_a   1.000
_cell.length_b   1.000
_cell.length_c   1.000
_cell.angle_alpha   90.00
_cell.angle_beta   90.00
_cell.angle_gamma   90.00
#
_symmetry.space_group_name_H-M   'P 1'
#
loop_
_entity.id
_entity.type
_entity.pdbx_description
1 polymer ?
#
loop_
_entity_poly.entity_id
_entity_poly.type
_entity_poly.pdbx_seq_one_letter_code
_entity_poly.pdbx_strand_id
1 'polypeptide(L)'
;MALPSGTFAALNRPAASSKMLAVENLRTFTASFKGNGYGRRSLLSLVLLSTASTTSNASDSRTTLLQEYIKKSKENKARNDKEGTSINRFGFLGSAIPLVYGGYAANVSAGSYFEASRYCSTGSLDSNKVKNAIVLCDEVNGGDGVLMANGVGVIMSDSIDTDVAFSFQLPATALRAEEGARVLDYIKSTSNPIATIFPGETMYNVLAPRVADFSSRGPNVLDLDILKPDLTAPGVDILAAWSPLSGHTKTNYNVISGTSMSCPHVTGAAAYVKSAHLTWSPAAIKSALMTTANIMDSRKNEDAEFAYGAGHINPLRALSPGLIFDTSEQDYVDFLCNRGYNTTTVRLITGDSSSCPNVTTSENARNLNYPSFALAVVDNQPIYGVFRRTVTNVGPAESTYQATVYETSDFTVDVSPSVLYFSYTGEVKTFAVTIKGGTVSQKAISSGSIVWRDGSHEVRTPIAVYTVLSRQTPLSVMF
;
A
#
# COMPACT_ATOMS: atom_id res chain seq x y z
N MET A 1 -18.84 -27.23 31.86
CA MET A 1 -19.29 -27.30 30.46
C MET A 1 -18.95 -25.96 29.81
N ALA A 2 -17.96 -25.98 28.91
CA ALA A 2 -17.48 -24.92 28.00
C ALA A 2 -17.12 -23.51 28.54
N LEU A 3 -15.81 -23.23 28.58
CA LEU A 3 -15.18 -21.90 28.61
C LEU A 3 -15.32 -21.22 27.23
N PRO A 4 -15.49 -19.88 27.13
CA PRO A 4 -15.54 -19.19 25.84
C PRO A 4 -14.13 -18.91 25.27
N SER A 5 -14.02 -19.12 23.97
CA SER A 5 -12.84 -19.32 23.12
C SER A 5 -12.26 -18.04 22.48
N GLY A 6 -12.18 -16.93 23.22
CA GLY A 6 -11.74 -15.63 22.69
C GLY A 6 -10.22 -15.42 22.63
N THR A 7 -9.46 -16.03 23.55
CA THR A 7 -8.02 -15.78 23.75
C THR A 7 -7.12 -16.44 22.69
N PHE A 8 -7.67 -17.35 21.87
CA PHE A 8 -6.92 -18.12 20.87
C PHE A 8 -6.81 -17.46 19.48
N ALA A 9 -7.66 -16.48 19.13
CA ALA A 9 -7.78 -16.02 17.74
C ALA A 9 -6.71 -14.99 17.29
N ALA A 10 -6.07 -14.29 18.22
CA ALA A 10 -5.02 -13.30 17.91
C ALA A 10 -3.62 -13.92 17.88
N LEU A 11 -3.38 -14.95 18.70
CA LEU A 11 -2.06 -15.54 18.96
C LEU A 11 -1.77 -16.80 18.14
N ASN A 12 -2.80 -17.43 17.56
CA ASN A 12 -2.68 -18.65 16.78
C ASN A 12 -2.69 -18.34 15.26
N ARG A 13 -1.81 -17.44 14.81
CA ARG A 13 -1.66 -17.10 13.38
C ARG A 13 -0.32 -17.60 12.86
N PRO A 14 -0.30 -18.68 12.05
CA PRO A 14 0.94 -19.33 11.58
C PRO A 14 1.97 -18.36 10.99
N ALA A 15 1.51 -17.30 10.32
CA ALA A 15 2.38 -16.32 9.69
C ALA A 15 3.23 -15.49 10.66
N ALA A 16 2.84 -15.30 11.94
CA ALA A 16 3.65 -14.57 12.91
C ALA A 16 4.83 -15.43 13.38
N SER A 17 4.53 -16.65 13.81
CA SER A 17 5.52 -17.59 14.33
C SER A 17 6.49 -18.03 13.23
N SER A 18 6.00 -18.28 12.00
CA SER A 18 6.89 -18.58 10.86
C SER A 18 7.81 -17.43 10.47
N LYS A 19 7.44 -16.17 10.76
CA LYS A 19 8.28 -15.00 10.49
C LYS A 19 9.37 -14.79 11.54
N MET A 20 9.11 -15.13 12.81
CA MET A 20 10.12 -15.02 13.87
C MET A 20 11.24 -16.05 13.64
N LEU A 21 10.86 -17.32 13.42
CA LEU A 21 11.78 -18.40 13.05
C LEU A 21 12.61 -18.12 11.78
N ALA A 22 12.11 -17.25 10.90
CA ALA A 22 12.85 -16.84 9.72
C ALA A 22 13.97 -15.82 10.01
N VAL A 23 13.76 -14.94 10.99
CA VAL A 23 14.77 -13.96 11.43
C VAL A 23 15.97 -14.68 12.02
N GLU A 24 15.72 -15.70 12.86
CA GLU A 24 16.74 -16.59 13.43
C GLU A 24 17.64 -17.19 12.33
N ASN A 25 17.05 -17.52 11.18
CA ASN A 25 17.74 -18.11 10.02
C ASN A 25 18.27 -17.08 9.00
N LEU A 26 18.40 -15.80 9.37
CA LEU A 26 18.83 -14.69 8.50
C LEU A 26 18.00 -14.52 7.21
N ARG A 27 16.73 -14.93 7.22
CA ARG A 27 15.84 -14.83 6.06
C ARG A 27 15.04 -13.54 6.11
N THR A 28 15.03 -12.82 4.99
CA THR A 28 14.12 -11.69 4.79
C THR A 28 12.80 -12.20 4.23
N PHE A 29 11.71 -11.70 4.77
CA PHE A 29 10.35 -11.94 4.31
C PHE A 29 9.72 -10.59 3.93
N THR A 30 8.63 -10.65 3.19
CA THR A 30 7.86 -9.48 2.79
C THR A 30 6.40 -9.86 2.91
N ALA A 31 5.55 -8.94 3.35
CA ALA A 31 4.13 -9.21 3.50
C ALA A 31 3.29 -8.06 2.95
N SER A 32 2.23 -8.45 2.26
CA SER A 32 1.23 -7.55 1.69
C SER A 32 0.20 -7.13 2.76
N PHE A 33 -0.12 -5.84 2.80
CA PHE A 33 -1.23 -5.31 3.61
C PHE A 33 -2.53 -5.46 2.82
N LYS A 34 -3.37 -6.44 3.19
CA LYS A 34 -4.52 -6.91 2.40
C LYS A 34 -5.49 -5.77 2.03
N GLY A 35 -5.75 -5.57 0.73
CA GLY A 35 -6.44 -4.39 0.20
C GLY A 35 -7.94 -4.27 0.50
N ASN A 36 -8.30 -3.70 1.65
CA ASN A 36 -9.64 -3.22 1.98
C ASN A 36 -9.54 -1.77 2.49
N GLY A 37 -9.39 -0.82 1.56
CA GLY A 37 -9.16 0.62 1.78
C GLY A 37 -10.13 1.34 2.73
N TYR A 38 -11.24 0.72 3.10
CA TYR A 38 -12.16 1.21 4.12
C TYR A 38 -12.47 0.12 5.16
N GLY A 39 -12.17 0.40 6.43
CA GLY A 39 -12.89 -0.17 7.57
C GLY A 39 -12.41 -1.49 8.20
N ARG A 40 -11.33 -2.14 7.74
CA ARG A 40 -10.75 -3.28 8.49
C ARG A 40 -9.22 -3.20 8.60
N ARG A 41 -8.79 -2.77 9.79
CA ARG A 41 -7.40 -2.69 10.26
C ARG A 41 -6.70 -4.05 10.08
N SER A 42 -5.67 -4.09 9.24
CA SER A 42 -4.89 -5.31 8.99
C SER A 42 -4.02 -5.64 10.21
N LEU A 43 -4.25 -6.81 10.78
CA LEU A 43 -3.54 -7.39 11.92
C LEU A 43 -2.32 -8.17 11.41
N LEU A 44 -1.12 -7.78 11.88
CA LEU A 44 0.21 -8.40 11.78
C LEU A 44 1.15 -7.97 10.64
N SER A 45 2.28 -7.36 11.03
CA SER A 45 3.64 -7.83 10.71
C SER A 45 4.63 -7.16 11.68
N LEU A 46 4.93 -7.85 12.80
CA LEU A 46 5.90 -7.36 13.80
C LEU A 46 7.35 -7.43 13.29
N VAL A 47 7.56 -8.21 12.25
CA VAL A 47 8.81 -8.28 11.54
C VAL A 47 8.42 -8.17 10.06
N LEU A 48 9.20 -7.43 9.27
CA LEU A 48 9.26 -7.48 7.79
C LEU A 48 8.45 -6.43 7.01
N LEU A 49 8.97 -6.10 5.81
CA LEU A 49 8.51 -5.01 4.95
C LEU A 49 7.04 -5.22 4.59
N SER A 50 6.25 -4.30 5.12
CA SER A 50 4.87 -4.11 4.77
C SER A 50 4.77 -3.04 3.71
N THR A 51 4.25 -3.43 2.54
CA THR A 51 4.29 -2.58 1.35
C THR A 51 2.89 -2.08 1.01
N ALA A 52 2.75 -0.77 0.87
CA ALA A 52 1.57 -0.20 0.24
C ALA A 52 1.66 -0.33 -1.29
N SER A 53 0.50 -0.43 -1.94
CA SER A 53 0.41 -0.37 -3.40
C SER A 53 0.53 1.04 -3.90
N THR A 54 1.42 1.24 -4.87
CA THR A 54 1.48 2.50 -5.61
C THR A 54 1.24 2.26 -7.08
N THR A 55 0.63 3.24 -7.73
CA THR A 55 0.68 3.38 -9.17
C THR A 55 2.12 3.71 -9.56
N SER A 56 2.76 2.80 -10.28
CA SER A 56 4.11 3.00 -10.78
C SER A 56 4.07 3.17 -12.29
N ASN A 57 4.84 4.12 -12.81
CA ASN A 57 5.13 4.19 -14.23
C ASN A 57 6.28 3.22 -14.55
N ALA A 58 6.09 2.34 -15.54
CA ALA A 58 7.21 1.65 -16.19
C ALA A 58 8.14 2.69 -16.86
N SER A 59 9.46 2.43 -16.83
CA SER A 59 10.54 3.40 -16.96
C SER A 59 10.98 3.75 -18.39
N ASP A 60 11.35 5.03 -18.55
CA ASP A 60 12.51 5.60 -19.27
C ASP A 60 12.69 5.42 -20.79
N SER A 61 11.90 6.15 -21.58
CA SER A 61 12.17 6.50 -22.99
C SER A 61 11.48 7.83 -23.32
N ARG A 62 11.90 8.93 -22.66
CA ARG A 62 10.95 9.99 -22.25
C ARG A 62 10.84 11.28 -23.06
N THR A 63 11.56 11.49 -24.15
CA THR A 63 11.42 12.75 -24.94
C THR A 63 10.61 12.60 -26.22
N THR A 64 10.72 11.46 -26.90
CA THR A 64 10.03 11.21 -28.18
C THR A 64 8.57 10.79 -27.98
N LEU A 65 8.31 9.88 -27.01
CA LEU A 65 6.97 9.39 -26.69
C LEU A 65 6.07 10.49 -26.10
N LEU A 66 6.63 11.46 -25.37
CA LEU A 66 5.87 12.56 -24.79
C LEU A 66 5.33 13.51 -25.88
N GLN A 67 6.09 13.75 -26.95
CA GLN A 67 5.64 14.56 -28.07
C GLN A 67 4.61 13.83 -28.95
N GLU A 68 4.82 12.54 -29.18
CA GLU A 68 3.84 11.68 -29.88
C GLU A 68 2.53 11.56 -29.08
N TYR A 69 2.61 11.55 -27.76
CA TYR A 69 1.47 11.60 -26.84
C TYR A 69 0.71 12.93 -26.88
N ILE A 70 1.40 14.07 -26.83
CA ILE A 70 0.73 15.39 -26.95
C ILE A 70 -0.02 15.48 -28.28
N LYS A 71 0.51 14.85 -29.33
CA LYS A 71 -0.14 14.74 -30.63
C LYS A 71 -1.40 13.85 -30.57
N LYS A 72 -1.30 12.62 -30.06
CA LYS A 72 -2.45 11.70 -29.92
C LYS A 72 -3.56 12.23 -29.00
N SER A 73 -3.22 12.85 -27.88
CA SER A 73 -4.20 13.46 -26.96
C SER A 73 -4.98 14.61 -27.63
N LYS A 74 -4.30 15.43 -28.44
CA LYS A 74 -4.95 16.46 -29.27
C LYS A 74 -5.86 15.86 -30.34
N GLU A 75 -5.47 14.73 -30.94
CA GLU A 75 -6.29 14.00 -31.92
C GLU A 75 -7.54 13.35 -31.28
N ASN A 76 -7.42 12.73 -30.10
CA ASN A 76 -8.55 12.16 -29.35
C ASN A 76 -9.55 13.24 -28.90
N LYS A 77 -9.03 14.39 -28.44
CA LYS A 77 -9.87 15.55 -28.07
C LYS A 77 -10.61 16.16 -29.27
N ALA A 78 -10.07 16.01 -30.49
CA ALA A 78 -10.73 16.43 -31.73
C ALA A 78 -11.81 15.44 -32.21
N ARG A 79 -11.80 14.18 -31.72
CA ARG A 79 -12.74 13.12 -32.10
C ARG A 79 -13.91 12.90 -31.13
N ASN A 80 -14.02 13.69 -30.05
CA ASN A 80 -14.98 13.47 -28.95
C ASN A 80 -14.75 12.15 -28.18
N ASP A 81 -13.56 11.55 -28.26
CA ASP A 81 -13.22 10.30 -27.58
C ASP A 81 -13.24 10.50 -26.05
N LYS A 82 -13.90 9.60 -25.32
CA LYS A 82 -13.99 9.62 -23.86
C LYS A 82 -12.98 8.66 -23.25
N GLU A 83 -12.15 9.17 -22.35
CA GLU A 83 -11.13 8.38 -21.66
C GLU A 83 -11.79 7.56 -20.54
N GLY A 84 -11.67 6.24 -20.64
CA GLY A 84 -12.10 5.30 -19.61
C GLY A 84 -10.97 4.35 -19.23
N THR A 85 -11.12 3.67 -18.10
CA THR A 85 -10.09 2.84 -17.49
C THR A 85 -10.47 1.36 -17.58
N SER A 86 -9.68 0.56 -18.28
CA SER A 86 -9.79 -0.90 -18.30
C SER A 86 -8.54 -1.54 -18.91
N ILE A 87 -8.28 -2.81 -18.55
CA ILE A 87 -7.33 -3.66 -19.28
C ILE A 87 -8.11 -4.34 -20.39
N ASN A 88 -8.33 -3.58 -21.47
CA ASN A 88 -9.11 -4.06 -22.60
C ASN A 88 -8.21 -4.55 -23.74
N ARG A 89 -8.18 -5.88 -23.92
CA ARG A 89 -7.44 -6.54 -25.02
C ARG A 89 -8.23 -6.63 -26.31
N PHE A 90 -9.54 -6.44 -26.21
CA PHE A 90 -10.48 -6.63 -27.31
C PHE A 90 -10.91 -5.27 -27.84
N GLY A 91 -11.22 -5.15 -29.13
CA GLY A 91 -11.71 -3.89 -29.66
C GLY A 91 -12.52 -4.10 -30.91
N PHE A 92 -13.54 -3.27 -31.09
CA PHE A 92 -14.33 -3.23 -32.31
C PHE A 92 -13.69 -2.27 -33.30
N LEU A 93 -12.49 -2.60 -33.79
CA LEU A 93 -11.75 -1.73 -34.71
C LEU A 93 -12.61 -1.41 -35.95
N GLY A 94 -13.13 -0.18 -36.02
CA GLY A 94 -13.93 0.31 -37.14
C GLY A 94 -15.41 -0.08 -37.17
N SER A 95 -15.95 -0.72 -36.11
CA SER A 95 -17.36 -1.14 -36.08
C SER A 95 -18.19 -0.34 -35.07
N ALA A 96 -19.25 0.29 -35.57
CA ALA A 96 -20.29 0.90 -34.75
C ALA A 96 -21.29 -0.18 -34.28
N ILE A 97 -21.36 -0.41 -32.98
CA ILE A 97 -22.21 -1.43 -32.37
C ILE A 97 -23.40 -0.74 -31.68
N PRO A 98 -24.63 -1.29 -31.74
CA PRO A 98 -25.77 -0.76 -30.99
C PRO A 98 -25.43 -0.58 -29.50
N LEU A 99 -25.82 0.54 -28.92
CA LEU A 99 -25.58 0.86 -27.52
C LEU A 99 -26.91 0.86 -26.75
N VAL A 100 -27.01 0.09 -25.69
CA VAL A 100 -28.24 -0.05 -24.89
C VAL A 100 -27.95 0.27 -23.43
N TYR A 101 -28.85 0.96 -22.75
CA TYR A 101 -28.76 1.13 -21.30
C TYR A 101 -29.40 -0.05 -20.57
N GLY A 102 -28.67 -0.68 -19.65
CA GLY A 102 -29.10 -1.86 -18.90
C GLY A 102 -30.43 -1.67 -18.18
N GLY A 103 -30.68 -0.47 -17.62
CA GLY A 103 -31.94 -0.17 -16.94
C GLY A 103 -33.18 -0.22 -17.85
N TYR A 104 -33.03 -0.09 -19.17
CA TYR A 104 -34.13 -0.25 -20.15
C TYR A 104 -34.28 -1.68 -20.67
N ALA A 105 -33.36 -2.57 -20.27
CA ALA A 105 -33.26 -3.93 -20.73
C ALA A 105 -33.61 -4.98 -19.65
N ALA A 106 -34.47 -4.64 -18.69
CA ALA A 106 -34.88 -5.57 -17.63
C ALA A 106 -35.53 -6.86 -18.16
N ASN A 107 -35.09 -8.00 -17.64
CA ASN A 107 -35.69 -9.32 -17.85
C ASN A 107 -36.91 -9.51 -16.94
N VAL A 108 -38.04 -8.96 -17.38
CA VAL A 108 -39.30 -9.03 -16.62
C VAL A 108 -39.77 -10.47 -16.45
N SER A 109 -39.52 -11.34 -17.43
CA SER A 109 -39.88 -12.77 -17.37
C SER A 109 -39.11 -13.53 -16.27
N ALA A 110 -37.94 -13.05 -15.88
CA ALA A 110 -37.16 -13.57 -14.75
C ALA A 110 -37.43 -12.83 -13.43
N GLY A 111 -38.44 -11.97 -13.37
CA GLY A 111 -38.77 -11.16 -12.20
C GLY A 111 -37.79 -10.01 -11.92
N SER A 112 -37.02 -9.59 -12.93
CA SER A 112 -36.08 -8.47 -12.82
C SER A 112 -36.70 -7.15 -13.27
N TYR A 113 -36.26 -6.06 -12.67
CA TYR A 113 -36.75 -4.70 -12.91
C TYR A 113 -35.59 -3.72 -13.12
N PHE A 114 -35.93 -2.45 -13.28
CA PHE A 114 -34.98 -1.35 -13.51
C PHE A 114 -33.85 -1.34 -12.47
N GLU A 115 -34.20 -1.53 -11.19
CA GLU A 115 -33.31 -1.45 -10.04
C GLU A 115 -32.19 -2.48 -10.07
N ALA A 116 -32.41 -3.64 -10.70
CA ALA A 116 -31.40 -4.68 -10.85
C ALA A 116 -30.71 -4.63 -12.22
N SER A 117 -31.48 -4.40 -13.29
CA SER A 117 -30.97 -4.40 -14.66
C SER A 117 -30.04 -3.22 -14.97
N ARG A 118 -30.19 -2.07 -14.29
CA ARG A 118 -29.25 -0.94 -14.40
C ARG A 118 -27.83 -1.30 -13.98
N TYR A 119 -27.68 -2.25 -13.06
CA TYR A 119 -26.38 -2.76 -12.62
C TYR A 119 -25.91 -3.96 -13.46
N CYS A 120 -26.69 -4.37 -14.47
CA CYS A 120 -26.36 -5.51 -15.33
C CYS A 120 -26.03 -6.80 -14.57
N SER A 121 -26.66 -7.01 -13.41
CA SER A 121 -26.44 -8.19 -12.59
C SER A 121 -26.80 -9.46 -13.36
N THR A 122 -26.17 -10.59 -13.02
CA THR A 122 -26.47 -11.89 -13.61
C THR A 122 -27.98 -12.19 -13.64
N GLY A 123 -28.50 -12.53 -14.81
CA GLY A 123 -29.92 -12.85 -15.02
C GLY A 123 -30.88 -11.65 -15.09
N SER A 124 -30.40 -10.43 -14.85
CA SER A 124 -31.26 -9.23 -14.84
C SER A 124 -31.59 -8.66 -16.22
N LEU A 125 -30.80 -9.00 -17.25
CA LEU A 125 -30.92 -8.44 -18.60
C LEU A 125 -31.73 -9.36 -19.54
N ASP A 126 -32.64 -8.77 -20.30
CA ASP A 126 -33.39 -9.43 -21.37
C ASP A 126 -32.49 -9.59 -22.60
N SER A 127 -32.15 -10.84 -22.91
CA SER A 127 -31.28 -11.16 -24.04
C SER A 127 -31.80 -10.63 -25.38
N ASN A 128 -33.11 -10.48 -25.58
CA ASN A 128 -33.64 -9.96 -26.85
C ASN A 128 -33.33 -8.47 -27.04
N LYS A 129 -33.12 -7.73 -25.94
CA LYS A 129 -32.85 -6.29 -25.96
C LYS A 129 -31.36 -5.95 -26.02
N VAL A 130 -30.49 -6.85 -25.56
CA VAL A 130 -29.03 -6.57 -25.45
C VAL A 130 -28.17 -7.45 -26.35
N LYS A 131 -28.74 -8.46 -27.01
CA LYS A 131 -28.00 -9.34 -27.92
C LYS A 131 -27.28 -8.53 -29.00
N ASN A 132 -25.99 -8.79 -29.19
CA ASN A 132 -25.13 -8.08 -30.14
C ASN A 132 -24.98 -6.57 -29.88
N ALA A 133 -25.30 -6.09 -28.69
CA ALA A 133 -25.15 -4.70 -28.29
C ALA A 133 -24.01 -4.50 -27.27
N ILE A 134 -23.53 -3.26 -27.19
CA ILE A 134 -22.77 -2.75 -26.05
C ILE A 134 -23.80 -2.30 -25.00
N VAL A 135 -23.59 -2.67 -23.73
CA VAL A 135 -24.51 -2.31 -22.64
C VAL A 135 -23.86 -1.31 -21.69
N LEU A 136 -24.54 -0.19 -21.41
CA LEU A 136 -24.18 0.74 -20.34
C LEU A 136 -24.75 0.23 -19.00
N CYS A 137 -23.89 0.10 -17.99
CA CYS A 137 -24.19 -0.36 -16.65
C CYS A 137 -23.73 0.66 -15.59
N ASP A 138 -24.52 0.85 -14.54
CA ASP A 138 -24.30 1.86 -13.49
C ASP A 138 -23.40 1.37 -12.33
N GLU A 139 -22.60 0.33 -12.57
CA GLU A 139 -21.62 -0.19 -11.62
C GLU A 139 -20.50 -0.92 -12.37
N VAL A 140 -19.28 -0.86 -11.81
CA VAL A 140 -18.18 -1.72 -12.27
C VAL A 140 -18.38 -3.13 -11.70
N ASN A 141 -18.65 -4.10 -12.57
CA ASN A 141 -18.81 -5.50 -12.22
C ASN A 141 -18.07 -6.43 -13.21
N GLY A 142 -18.15 -7.74 -13.06
CA GLY A 142 -17.41 -8.69 -13.91
C GLY A 142 -17.80 -8.69 -15.40
N GLY A 143 -18.89 -8.03 -15.79
CA GLY A 143 -19.47 -8.06 -17.13
C GLY A 143 -20.23 -9.35 -17.46
N ASP A 144 -20.31 -10.28 -16.49
CA ASP A 144 -20.86 -11.62 -16.70
C ASP A 144 -22.36 -11.59 -17.08
N GLY A 145 -23.14 -10.68 -16.50
CA GLY A 145 -24.56 -10.53 -16.81
C GLY A 145 -24.81 -10.10 -18.26
N VAL A 146 -23.96 -9.21 -18.80
CA VAL A 146 -24.00 -8.79 -20.20
C VAL A 146 -23.61 -9.95 -21.12
N LEU A 147 -22.54 -10.68 -20.78
CA LEU A 147 -22.09 -11.83 -21.54
C LEU A 147 -23.15 -12.94 -21.60
N MET A 148 -23.78 -13.28 -20.46
CA MET A 148 -24.86 -14.26 -20.41
C MET A 148 -26.10 -13.87 -21.21
N ALA A 149 -26.36 -12.57 -21.33
CA ALA A 149 -27.46 -12.04 -22.15
C ALA A 149 -27.11 -11.91 -23.65
N ASN A 150 -25.96 -12.43 -24.08
CA ASN A 150 -25.41 -12.34 -25.44
C ASN A 150 -25.06 -10.90 -25.89
N GLY A 151 -24.79 -10.00 -24.94
CA GLY A 151 -24.16 -8.71 -25.23
C GLY A 151 -22.71 -8.90 -25.66
N VAL A 152 -22.19 -7.95 -26.44
CA VAL A 152 -20.85 -8.06 -27.05
C VAL A 152 -19.84 -7.09 -26.45
N GLY A 153 -20.29 -6.10 -25.66
CA GLY A 153 -19.40 -5.19 -24.93
C GLY A 153 -20.13 -4.51 -23.79
N VAL A 154 -19.36 -3.85 -22.92
CA VAL A 154 -19.91 -3.20 -21.73
C VAL A 154 -19.22 -1.88 -21.43
N ILE A 155 -20.00 -0.84 -21.20
CA ILE A 155 -19.55 0.43 -20.65
C ILE A 155 -20.04 0.45 -19.21
N MET A 156 -19.13 0.57 -18.26
CA MET A 156 -19.47 0.64 -16.84
C MET A 156 -19.26 2.06 -16.37
N SER A 157 -20.12 2.55 -15.51
CA SER A 157 -19.98 3.86 -14.89
C SER A 157 -20.21 3.73 -13.41
N ASP A 158 -19.28 4.22 -12.60
CA ASP A 158 -19.45 4.26 -11.15
C ASP A 158 -18.97 5.61 -10.60
N SER A 159 -19.48 5.94 -9.43
CA SER A 159 -19.07 7.06 -8.59
C SER A 159 -17.66 6.90 -8.00
N ILE A 160 -17.09 5.70 -8.03
CA ILE A 160 -15.76 5.42 -7.51
C ILE A 160 -14.73 5.68 -8.60
N ASP A 161 -13.96 6.76 -8.46
CA ASP A 161 -12.76 7.01 -9.27
C ASP A 161 -11.69 5.99 -8.85
N THR A 162 -11.65 4.83 -9.49
CA THR A 162 -10.67 3.79 -9.14
C THR A 162 -9.34 4.05 -9.83
N ASP A 163 -8.27 4.15 -9.05
CA ASP A 163 -6.88 4.15 -9.55
C ASP A 163 -6.44 2.79 -10.16
N VAL A 164 -7.37 1.89 -10.51
CA VAL A 164 -7.11 0.51 -10.93
C VAL A 164 -7.84 0.19 -12.23
N ALA A 165 -7.14 -0.47 -13.14
CA ALA A 165 -7.77 -1.05 -14.31
C ALA A 165 -8.14 -2.52 -14.07
N PHE A 166 -9.34 -2.90 -14.51
CA PHE A 166 -9.82 -4.28 -14.46
C PHE A 166 -9.79 -4.92 -15.85
N SER A 167 -9.52 -6.22 -15.89
CA SER A 167 -9.66 -7.04 -17.10
C SER A 167 -11.05 -7.64 -17.16
N PHE A 168 -11.64 -7.68 -18.36
CA PHE A 168 -12.98 -8.23 -18.59
C PHE A 168 -12.96 -9.29 -19.70
N GLN A 169 -13.97 -10.15 -19.74
CA GLN A 169 -14.10 -11.19 -20.77
C GLN A 169 -14.61 -10.65 -22.12
N LEU A 170 -15.22 -9.46 -22.08
CA LEU A 170 -15.73 -8.74 -23.24
C LEU A 170 -14.97 -7.42 -23.41
N PRO A 171 -14.98 -6.80 -24.62
CA PRO A 171 -14.64 -5.39 -24.79
C PRO A 171 -15.35 -4.53 -23.74
N ALA A 172 -14.57 -3.86 -22.90
CA ALA A 172 -15.11 -3.15 -21.75
C ALA A 172 -14.33 -1.88 -21.43
N THR A 173 -15.02 -0.89 -20.89
CA THR A 173 -14.41 0.33 -20.33
C THR A 173 -15.18 0.78 -19.11
N ALA A 174 -14.47 1.17 -18.05
CA ALA A 174 -15.07 1.87 -16.91
C ALA A 174 -14.92 3.38 -17.09
N LEU A 175 -15.98 4.11 -16.84
CA LEU A 175 -16.06 5.57 -16.92
C LEU A 175 -16.33 6.12 -15.53
N ARG A 176 -15.93 7.38 -15.33
CA ARG A 176 -16.41 8.17 -14.20
C ARG A 176 -17.90 8.43 -14.32
N ALA A 177 -18.57 8.59 -13.18
CA ALA A 177 -20.00 8.87 -13.10
C ALA A 177 -20.45 10.01 -14.02
N GLU A 178 -19.68 11.10 -14.12
CA GLU A 178 -20.05 12.24 -14.97
C GLU A 178 -20.00 11.90 -16.46
N GLU A 179 -19.03 11.08 -16.89
CA GLU A 179 -18.94 10.63 -18.29
C GLU A 179 -20.00 9.56 -18.58
N GLY A 180 -20.28 8.66 -17.64
CA GLY A 180 -21.38 7.70 -17.79
C GLY A 180 -22.74 8.36 -17.91
N ALA A 181 -23.00 9.42 -17.14
CA ALA A 181 -24.21 10.24 -17.27
C ALA A 181 -24.35 10.85 -18.67
N ARG A 182 -23.24 11.33 -19.26
CA ARG A 182 -23.23 11.83 -20.64
C ARG A 182 -23.49 10.75 -21.68
N VAL A 183 -22.99 9.52 -21.47
CA VAL A 183 -23.31 8.38 -22.33
C VAL A 183 -24.81 8.05 -22.23
N LEU A 184 -25.38 8.06 -21.04
CA LEU A 184 -26.82 7.85 -20.85
C LEU A 184 -27.66 8.94 -21.53
N ASP A 185 -27.25 10.20 -21.44
CA ASP A 185 -27.92 11.30 -22.13
C ASP A 185 -27.83 11.16 -23.66
N TYR A 186 -26.68 10.73 -24.18
CA TYR A 186 -26.53 10.37 -25.60
C TYR A 186 -27.50 9.25 -26.00
N ILE A 187 -27.60 8.17 -25.22
CA ILE A 187 -28.55 7.07 -25.48
C ILE A 187 -29.99 7.60 -25.58
N LYS A 188 -30.38 8.55 -24.73
CA LYS A 188 -31.73 9.15 -24.74
C LYS A 188 -31.96 10.11 -25.92
N SER A 189 -30.90 10.67 -26.49
CA SER A 189 -30.98 11.72 -27.52
C SER A 189 -31.27 11.21 -28.94
N THR A 190 -31.12 9.89 -29.18
CA THR A 190 -31.28 9.28 -30.50
C THR A 190 -32.02 7.95 -30.40
N SER A 191 -32.76 7.58 -31.45
CA SER A 191 -33.42 6.28 -31.54
C SER A 191 -32.46 5.13 -31.89
N ASN A 192 -31.26 5.45 -32.42
CA ASN A 192 -30.26 4.48 -32.85
C ASN A 192 -28.87 4.81 -32.26
N PRO A 193 -28.72 4.73 -30.92
CA PRO A 193 -27.43 4.97 -30.28
C PRO A 193 -26.43 3.87 -30.65
N ILE A 194 -25.20 4.29 -30.97
CA ILE A 194 -24.09 3.40 -31.34
C ILE A 194 -22.83 3.78 -30.59
N ALA A 195 -21.95 2.81 -30.35
CA ALA A 195 -20.65 3.04 -29.74
C ALA A 195 -19.59 2.08 -30.28
N THR A 196 -18.34 2.44 -30.05
CA THR A 196 -17.16 1.62 -30.33
C THR A 196 -16.27 1.63 -29.10
N ILE A 197 -15.88 0.44 -28.63
CA ILE A 197 -14.87 0.30 -27.58
C ILE A 197 -13.55 -0.05 -28.25
N PHE A 198 -12.55 0.81 -28.03
CA PHE A 198 -11.20 0.63 -28.56
C PHE A 198 -10.38 -0.30 -27.65
N PRO A 199 -9.35 -0.99 -28.20
CA PRO A 199 -8.33 -1.62 -27.37
C PRO A 199 -7.69 -0.58 -26.44
N GLY A 200 -7.32 -1.00 -25.23
CA GLY A 200 -6.68 -0.11 -24.26
C GLY A 200 -5.32 0.39 -24.77
N GLU A 201 -5.05 1.68 -24.56
CA GLU A 201 -3.72 2.27 -24.73
C GLU A 201 -3.13 2.61 -23.35
N THR A 202 -1.81 2.50 -23.20
CA THR A 202 -1.14 2.89 -21.96
C THR A 202 -1.01 4.41 -21.88
N MET A 203 -1.28 4.98 -20.71
CA MET A 203 -1.11 6.40 -20.45
C MET A 203 -0.02 6.69 -19.43
N TYR A 204 0.65 7.83 -19.59
CA TYR A 204 1.64 8.31 -18.64
C TYR A 204 0.97 9.13 -17.52
N ASN A 205 1.00 8.64 -16.29
CA ASN A 205 0.44 9.37 -15.15
C ASN A 205 1.49 10.29 -14.50
N VAL A 206 1.35 11.59 -14.71
CA VAL A 206 2.21 12.63 -14.12
C VAL A 206 2.04 12.77 -12.60
N LEU A 207 0.94 12.25 -12.04
CA LEU A 207 0.66 12.34 -10.61
C LEU A 207 1.31 11.22 -9.79
N ALA A 208 1.79 10.15 -10.44
CA ALA A 208 2.45 9.02 -9.79
C ALA A 208 3.84 9.38 -9.20
N PRO A 209 4.31 8.67 -8.16
CA PRO A 209 3.60 7.62 -7.44
C PRO A 209 2.55 8.20 -6.48
N ARG A 210 1.37 7.57 -6.45
CA ARG A 210 0.31 7.78 -5.45
C ARG A 210 -0.03 6.43 -4.83
N VAL A 211 -0.37 6.42 -3.54
CA VAL A 211 -0.79 5.18 -2.89
C VAL A 211 -2.22 4.85 -3.31
N ALA A 212 -2.42 3.62 -3.80
CA ALA A 212 -3.72 3.17 -4.30
C ALA A 212 -4.78 3.18 -3.20
N ASP A 213 -6.03 3.45 -3.57
CA ASP A 213 -7.14 3.59 -2.62
C ASP A 213 -7.46 2.27 -1.89
N PHE A 214 -7.29 1.13 -2.55
CA PHE A 214 -7.50 -0.17 -1.91
C PHE A 214 -6.43 -0.51 -0.86
N SER A 215 -5.27 0.16 -0.89
CA SER A 215 -4.15 -0.18 -0.01
C SER A 215 -4.49 0.16 1.44
N SER A 216 -4.37 -0.80 2.36
CA SER A 216 -4.66 -0.54 3.77
C SER A 216 -3.76 0.55 4.35
N ARG A 217 -4.32 1.25 5.34
CA ARG A 217 -3.66 2.31 6.10
C ARG A 217 -3.30 1.86 7.51
N GLY A 218 -2.31 2.53 8.08
CA GLY A 218 -2.06 2.54 9.52
C GLY A 218 -3.16 3.28 10.31
N PRO A 219 -2.97 3.48 11.62
CA PRO A 219 -1.83 3.05 12.42
C PRO A 219 -1.80 1.53 12.65
N ASN A 220 -0.67 1.03 13.14
CA ASN A 220 -0.56 -0.34 13.61
C ASN A 220 -1.39 -0.52 14.89
N VAL A 221 -2.40 -1.39 14.83
CA VAL A 221 -3.31 -1.64 15.97
C VAL A 221 -2.74 -2.55 17.04
N LEU A 222 -1.68 -3.30 16.72
CA LEU A 222 -1.00 -4.17 17.69
C LEU A 222 -0.01 -3.37 18.52
N ASP A 223 0.70 -2.45 17.88
CA ASP A 223 1.57 -1.51 18.56
C ASP A 223 1.50 -0.14 17.91
N LEU A 224 0.92 0.80 18.64
CA LEU A 224 0.71 2.18 18.22
C LEU A 224 2.04 2.96 18.07
N ASP A 225 3.12 2.53 18.73
CA ASP A 225 4.42 3.21 18.64
C ASP A 225 5.31 2.63 17.50
N ILE A 226 4.78 1.69 16.70
CA ILE A 226 5.44 1.15 15.50
C ILE A 226 4.68 1.56 14.24
N LEU A 227 5.29 2.41 13.42
CA LEU A 227 4.69 2.91 12.19
C LEU A 227 4.43 1.78 11.18
N LYS A 228 3.23 1.78 10.58
CA LYS A 228 2.87 0.92 9.45
C LYS A 228 2.02 1.67 8.42
N PRO A 229 2.17 1.38 7.11
CA PRO A 229 3.13 0.44 6.51
C PRO A 229 4.59 0.94 6.61
N ASP A 230 5.56 0.12 6.21
CA ASP A 230 6.98 0.51 6.30
C ASP A 230 7.44 1.35 5.10
N LEU A 231 6.99 1.00 3.90
CA LEU A 231 7.31 1.68 2.64
C LEU A 231 6.30 1.30 1.56
N THR A 232 6.49 1.80 0.34
CA THR A 232 5.64 1.49 -0.82
C THR A 232 6.44 0.97 -2.00
N ALA A 233 5.76 0.24 -2.88
CA ALA A 233 6.33 -0.28 -4.11
C ALA A 233 5.25 -0.43 -5.21
N PRO A 234 5.66 -0.56 -6.48
CA PRO A 234 4.77 -0.83 -7.62
C PRO A 234 3.76 -1.95 -7.35
N GLY A 235 2.46 -1.65 -7.38
CA GLY A 235 1.41 -2.62 -7.04
C GLY A 235 0.11 -2.49 -7.80
N VAL A 236 0.06 -1.60 -8.77
CA VAL A 236 -1.13 -1.36 -9.60
C VAL A 236 -0.75 -1.65 -11.05
N ASP A 237 -1.63 -2.37 -11.72
CA ASP A 237 -1.55 -2.75 -13.13
C ASP A 237 -0.21 -3.41 -13.47
N ILE A 238 0.20 -4.36 -12.62
CA ILE A 238 1.46 -5.09 -12.77
C ILE A 238 1.26 -6.25 -13.74
N LEU A 239 1.96 -6.18 -14.86
CA LEU A 239 2.09 -7.27 -15.82
C LEU A 239 3.06 -8.34 -15.27
N ALA A 240 2.56 -9.56 -15.11
CA ALA A 240 3.38 -10.69 -14.69
C ALA A 240 2.95 -11.99 -15.38
N ALA A 241 3.77 -13.04 -15.25
CA ALA A 241 3.44 -14.36 -15.77
C ALA A 241 2.13 -14.89 -15.17
N TRP A 242 1.35 -15.57 -15.99
CA TRP A 242 0.06 -16.13 -15.62
C TRP A 242 -0.08 -17.54 -16.20
N SER A 243 -0.74 -18.42 -15.47
CA SER A 243 -0.96 -19.78 -15.96
C SER A 243 -1.98 -19.75 -17.10
N PRO A 244 -1.67 -20.34 -18.27
CA PRO A 244 -2.62 -20.45 -19.38
C PRO A 244 -3.85 -21.31 -19.06
N LEU A 245 -3.80 -22.05 -17.94
CA LEU A 245 -4.89 -22.87 -17.41
C LEU A 245 -5.78 -22.11 -16.41
N SER A 246 -5.40 -20.90 -16.03
CA SER A 246 -6.10 -20.10 -15.03
C SER A 246 -7.03 -19.07 -15.68
N GLY A 247 -8.34 -19.29 -15.56
CA GLY A 247 -9.38 -18.37 -16.00
C GLY A 247 -9.97 -18.70 -17.38
N HIS A 248 -10.81 -17.79 -17.90
CA HIS A 248 -11.53 -17.96 -19.17
C HIS A 248 -10.68 -17.60 -20.41
N THR A 249 -9.56 -16.89 -20.22
CA THR A 249 -8.67 -16.45 -21.30
C THR A 249 -7.32 -17.17 -21.21
N LYS A 250 -6.94 -17.86 -22.30
CA LYS A 250 -5.62 -18.51 -22.40
C LYS A 250 -4.55 -17.44 -22.62
N THR A 251 -3.87 -17.03 -21.55
CA THR A 251 -2.81 -16.03 -21.62
C THR A 251 -1.60 -16.44 -20.78
N ASN A 252 -0.40 -16.17 -21.30
CA ASN A 252 0.85 -16.39 -20.58
C ASN A 252 1.17 -15.27 -19.59
N TYR A 253 0.48 -14.13 -19.71
CA TYR A 253 0.67 -12.96 -18.87
C TYR A 253 -0.67 -12.35 -18.47
N ASN A 254 -0.72 -11.77 -17.28
CA ASN A 254 -1.88 -11.05 -16.79
C ASN A 254 -1.46 -9.74 -16.12
N VAL A 255 -2.37 -8.77 -16.14
CA VAL A 255 -2.19 -7.47 -15.49
C VAL A 255 -3.15 -7.44 -14.31
N ILE A 256 -2.60 -7.36 -13.10
CA ILE A 256 -3.40 -7.34 -11.88
C ILE A 256 -2.86 -6.31 -10.89
N SER A 257 -3.75 -5.89 -10.00
CA SER A 257 -3.49 -4.88 -8.99
C SER A 257 -3.64 -5.47 -7.60
N GLY A 258 -2.82 -5.00 -6.67
CA GLY A 258 -2.84 -5.42 -5.28
C GLY A 258 -1.52 -5.19 -4.57
N THR A 259 -1.58 -5.10 -3.25
CA THR A 259 -0.39 -5.09 -2.39
C THR A 259 0.38 -6.41 -2.49
N SER A 260 -0.32 -7.48 -2.92
CA SER A 260 0.27 -8.75 -3.32
C SER A 260 1.24 -8.62 -4.50
N MET A 261 1.12 -7.58 -5.33
CA MET A 261 2.02 -7.29 -6.44
C MET A 261 3.16 -6.34 -6.01
N SER A 262 2.93 -5.46 -5.03
CA SER A 262 4.00 -4.67 -4.39
C SER A 262 4.98 -5.53 -3.60
N CYS A 263 4.45 -6.51 -2.88
CA CYS A 263 5.24 -7.41 -2.05
C CYS A 263 6.44 -8.05 -2.82
N PRO A 264 6.26 -8.72 -3.97
CA PRO A 264 7.36 -9.33 -4.71
C PRO A 264 8.38 -8.33 -5.28
N HIS A 265 7.99 -7.10 -5.60
CA HIS A 265 8.95 -6.05 -5.98
C HIS A 265 9.91 -5.76 -4.83
N VAL A 266 9.37 -5.64 -3.61
CA VAL A 266 10.18 -5.42 -2.42
C VAL A 266 10.98 -6.66 -2.04
N THR A 267 10.45 -7.87 -2.26
CA THR A 267 11.23 -9.11 -2.11
C THR A 267 12.44 -9.11 -3.04
N GLY A 268 12.24 -8.75 -4.31
CA GLY A 268 13.32 -8.65 -5.29
C GLY A 268 14.36 -7.60 -4.91
N ALA A 269 13.92 -6.42 -4.46
CA ALA A 269 14.83 -5.38 -3.98
C ALA A 269 15.62 -5.81 -2.72
N ALA A 270 14.96 -6.46 -1.76
CA ALA A 270 15.63 -7.01 -0.58
C ALA A 270 16.66 -8.09 -0.94
N ALA A 271 16.33 -8.97 -1.88
CA ALA A 271 17.26 -9.97 -2.39
C ALA A 271 18.45 -9.34 -3.14
N TYR A 272 18.21 -8.27 -3.89
CA TYR A 272 19.24 -7.49 -4.57
C TYR A 272 20.19 -6.81 -3.58
N VAL A 273 19.67 -6.23 -2.51
CA VAL A 273 20.51 -5.68 -1.43
C VAL A 273 21.28 -6.79 -0.71
N LYS A 274 20.62 -7.93 -0.40
CA LYS A 274 21.27 -9.08 0.24
C LYS A 274 22.40 -9.66 -0.60
N SER A 275 22.28 -9.70 -1.93
CA SER A 275 23.33 -10.24 -2.80
C SER A 275 24.59 -9.37 -2.82
N ALA A 276 24.43 -8.05 -2.64
CA ALA A 276 25.55 -7.13 -2.45
C ALA A 276 26.10 -7.16 -1.01
N HIS A 277 25.26 -7.47 -0.02
CA HIS A 277 25.58 -7.45 1.40
C HIS A 277 25.25 -8.78 2.09
N LEU A 278 26.03 -9.82 1.77
CA LEU A 278 25.73 -11.20 2.16
C LEU A 278 25.62 -11.41 3.69
N THR A 279 26.29 -10.60 4.49
CA THR A 279 26.30 -10.71 5.96
C THR A 279 25.21 -9.89 6.65
N TRP A 280 24.50 -9.01 5.93
CA TRP A 280 23.49 -8.15 6.55
C TRP A 280 22.31 -8.96 7.09
N SER A 281 21.85 -8.55 8.28
CA SER A 281 20.64 -9.08 8.89
C SER A 281 19.40 -8.67 8.07
N PRO A 282 18.24 -9.33 8.30
CA PRO A 282 16.97 -8.86 7.77
C PRO A 282 16.62 -7.42 8.18
N ALA A 283 17.00 -7.01 9.40
CA ALA A 283 16.76 -5.66 9.92
C ALA A 283 17.64 -4.62 9.22
N ALA A 284 18.91 -4.93 8.96
CA ALA A 284 19.83 -4.09 8.18
C ALA A 284 19.30 -3.84 6.76
N ILE A 285 18.82 -4.89 6.07
CA ILE A 285 18.26 -4.77 4.72
C ILE A 285 16.98 -3.93 4.73
N LYS A 286 16.09 -4.18 5.70
CA LYS A 286 14.89 -3.37 5.88
C LYS A 286 15.24 -1.91 6.13
N SER A 287 16.20 -1.65 7.01
CA SER A 287 16.68 -0.30 7.30
C SER A 287 17.15 0.38 6.02
N ALA A 288 18.03 -0.27 5.25
CA ALA A 288 18.55 0.30 4.02
C ALA A 288 17.43 0.67 3.02
N LEU A 289 16.43 -0.20 2.85
CA LEU A 289 15.28 0.07 1.97
C LEU A 289 14.39 1.20 2.48
N MET A 290 14.21 1.34 3.79
CA MET A 290 13.38 2.40 4.39
C MET A 290 14.10 3.75 4.38
N THR A 291 15.35 3.80 4.83
CA THR A 291 16.07 5.07 5.02
C THR A 291 16.49 5.74 3.72
N THR A 292 16.50 4.98 2.62
CA THR A 292 16.83 5.45 1.27
C THR A 292 15.62 5.59 0.35
N ALA A 293 14.40 5.34 0.87
CA ALA A 293 13.17 5.49 0.11
C ALA A 293 12.97 6.94 -0.38
N ASN A 294 12.43 7.08 -1.59
CA ASN A 294 12.07 8.37 -2.15
C ASN A 294 10.86 8.95 -1.39
N ILE A 295 10.94 10.22 -1.03
CA ILE A 295 9.87 10.93 -0.31
C ILE A 295 8.60 10.95 -1.18
N MET A 296 7.45 10.67 -0.57
CA MET A 296 6.14 10.78 -1.20
C MET A 296 5.43 12.08 -0.81
N ASP A 297 4.59 12.58 -1.71
CA ASP A 297 3.85 13.83 -1.50
C ASP A 297 2.60 13.56 -0.64
N SER A 298 2.57 14.10 0.58
CA SER A 298 1.43 13.99 1.50
C SER A 298 0.18 14.72 0.98
N ARG A 299 0.32 15.72 0.09
CA ARG A 299 -0.84 16.39 -0.52
C ARG A 299 -1.62 15.48 -1.48
N LYS A 300 -0.98 14.39 -1.94
CA LYS A 300 -1.61 13.36 -2.77
C LYS A 300 -2.07 12.15 -1.97
N ASN A 301 -1.69 12.06 -0.69
CA ASN A 301 -1.89 10.94 0.20
C ASN A 301 -2.21 11.47 1.60
N GLU A 302 -3.50 11.75 1.87
CA GLU A 302 -3.94 12.43 3.09
C GLU A 302 -3.56 11.69 4.38
N ASP A 303 -3.47 10.36 4.34
CA ASP A 303 -3.03 9.52 5.46
C ASP A 303 -1.51 9.58 5.72
N ALA A 304 -0.75 10.29 4.89
CA ALA A 304 0.70 10.50 4.98
C ALA A 304 1.49 9.22 5.29
N GLU A 305 2.25 9.16 6.38
CA GLU A 305 3.06 7.99 6.76
C GLU A 305 2.22 6.75 7.06
N PHE A 306 0.92 6.88 7.41
CA PHE A 306 0.01 5.73 7.49
C PHE A 306 -0.41 5.20 6.12
N ALA A 307 -0.18 5.95 5.04
CA ALA A 307 -0.34 5.50 3.67
C ALA A 307 0.97 4.90 3.10
N TYR A 308 2.10 5.59 3.27
CA TYR A 308 3.34 5.27 2.54
C TYR A 308 4.56 4.93 3.41
N GLY A 309 4.46 4.99 4.74
CA GLY A 309 5.60 4.72 5.63
C GLY A 309 6.78 5.65 5.36
N ALA A 310 7.95 5.08 5.11
CA ALA A 310 9.16 5.84 4.78
C ALA A 310 9.13 6.49 3.38
N GLY A 311 8.33 5.97 2.45
CA GLY A 311 8.22 6.47 1.08
C GLY A 311 8.20 5.38 0.01
N HIS A 312 8.59 5.74 -1.21
CA HIS A 312 8.63 4.82 -2.36
C HIS A 312 10.01 4.17 -2.51
N ILE A 313 10.05 2.85 -2.68
CA ILE A 313 11.28 2.07 -2.69
C ILE A 313 12.30 2.59 -3.72
N ASN A 314 13.58 2.64 -3.33
CA ASN A 314 14.70 2.97 -4.21
C ASN A 314 15.80 1.90 -4.08
N PRO A 315 15.74 0.81 -4.86
CA PRO A 315 16.67 -0.31 -4.71
C PRO A 315 18.14 0.06 -4.93
N LEU A 316 18.41 1.03 -5.81
CA LEU A 316 19.79 1.45 -6.11
C LEU A 316 20.42 2.21 -4.94
N ARG A 317 19.69 3.16 -4.33
CA ARG A 317 20.20 3.87 -3.14
C ARG A 317 20.36 2.93 -1.95
N ALA A 318 19.52 1.92 -1.81
CA ALA A 318 19.59 0.96 -0.72
C ALA A 318 20.86 0.09 -0.72
N LEU A 319 21.64 0.05 -1.80
CA LEU A 319 22.95 -0.61 -1.82
C LEU A 319 24.00 0.11 -0.99
N SER A 320 23.86 1.42 -0.78
CA SER A 320 24.82 2.21 0.00
C SER A 320 24.05 3.23 0.86
N PRO A 321 23.44 2.77 1.97
CA PRO A 321 22.57 3.61 2.79
C PRO A 321 23.34 4.51 3.76
N GLY A 322 24.66 4.36 3.90
CA GLY A 322 25.48 5.06 4.90
C GLY A 322 25.32 4.49 6.30
N LEU A 323 24.13 4.64 6.90
CA LEU A 323 23.80 4.11 8.23
C LEU A 323 22.63 3.12 8.17
N ILE A 324 22.66 2.13 9.05
CA ILE A 324 21.55 1.18 9.26
C ILE A 324 21.11 1.10 10.72
N PHE A 325 19.81 0.86 10.92
CA PHE A 325 19.18 0.53 12.19
C PHE A 325 19.08 -1.00 12.28
N ASP A 326 20.12 -1.63 12.81
CA ASP A 326 20.16 -3.09 12.94
C ASP A 326 19.46 -3.56 14.22
N THR A 327 18.84 -4.74 14.16
CA THR A 327 18.21 -5.41 15.32
C THR A 327 18.45 -6.90 15.28
N SER A 328 18.67 -7.46 16.47
CA SER A 328 18.74 -8.89 16.72
C SER A 328 17.36 -9.49 17.04
N GLU A 329 17.28 -10.81 17.06
CA GLU A 329 16.08 -11.52 17.55
C GLU A 329 15.78 -11.19 19.01
N GLN A 330 16.82 -11.12 19.84
CA GLN A 330 16.68 -10.78 21.26
C GLN A 330 16.02 -9.41 21.46
N ASP A 331 16.31 -8.43 20.59
CA ASP A 331 15.66 -7.12 20.64
C ASP A 331 14.14 -7.21 20.41
N TYR A 332 13.68 -8.14 19.56
CA TYR A 332 12.25 -8.38 19.37
C TYR A 332 11.62 -9.12 20.54
N VAL A 333 12.35 -10.06 21.16
CA VAL A 333 11.93 -10.73 22.40
C VAL A 333 11.77 -9.70 23.52
N ASP A 334 12.78 -8.86 23.73
CA ASP A 334 12.77 -7.80 24.74
C ASP A 334 11.64 -6.80 24.49
N PHE A 335 11.41 -6.43 23.22
CA PHE A 335 10.28 -5.61 22.81
C PHE A 335 8.94 -6.25 23.21
N LEU A 336 8.72 -7.54 22.90
CA LEU A 336 7.51 -8.26 23.27
C LEU A 336 7.35 -8.31 24.80
N CYS A 337 8.41 -8.63 25.53
CA CYS A 337 8.39 -8.65 26.99
C CYS A 337 8.03 -7.27 27.58
N ASN A 338 8.62 -6.19 27.07
CA ASN A 338 8.33 -4.81 27.49
C ASN A 338 6.91 -4.36 27.13
N ARG A 339 6.26 -5.02 26.16
CA ARG A 339 4.85 -4.80 25.84
C ARG A 339 3.89 -5.59 26.73
N GLY A 340 4.41 -6.36 27.67
CA GLY A 340 3.65 -7.12 28.65
C GLY A 340 3.33 -8.56 28.23
N TYR A 341 3.93 -9.07 27.14
CA TYR A 341 3.79 -10.47 26.78
C TYR A 341 4.52 -11.34 27.81
N ASN A 342 3.87 -12.39 28.29
CA ASN A 342 4.49 -13.34 29.20
C ASN A 342 5.35 -14.38 28.45
N THR A 343 6.23 -15.07 29.19
CA THR A 343 7.12 -16.09 28.64
C THR A 343 6.39 -17.16 27.84
N THR A 344 5.22 -17.64 28.29
CA THR A 344 4.43 -18.63 27.55
C THR A 344 4.02 -18.13 26.17
N THR A 345 3.58 -16.87 26.08
CA THR A 345 3.13 -16.27 24.83
C THR A 345 4.31 -15.97 23.91
N VAL A 346 5.42 -15.48 24.45
CA VAL A 346 6.64 -15.26 23.68
C VAL A 346 7.13 -16.56 23.06
N ARG A 347 7.19 -17.66 23.82
CA ARG A 347 7.60 -18.98 23.29
C ARG A 347 6.70 -19.52 22.18
N LEU A 348 5.40 -19.19 22.20
CA LEU A 348 4.49 -19.53 21.09
C LEU A 348 4.80 -18.74 19.81
N ILE A 349 5.32 -17.52 19.95
CA ILE A 349 5.69 -16.65 18.84
C ILE A 349 7.08 -17.02 18.32
N THR A 350 8.06 -17.16 19.19
CA THR A 350 9.46 -17.45 18.82
C THR A 350 9.64 -18.91 18.39
N GLY A 351 8.89 -19.84 18.99
CA GLY A 351 9.04 -21.27 18.74
C GLY A 351 10.26 -21.90 19.43
N ASP A 352 10.94 -21.16 20.30
CA ASP A 352 12.16 -21.54 21.01
C ASP A 352 11.99 -21.50 22.55
N SER A 353 13.10 -21.48 23.30
CA SER A 353 13.10 -21.43 24.77
C SER A 353 13.16 -20.00 25.36
N SER A 354 12.99 -18.95 24.53
CA SER A 354 13.01 -17.54 24.91
C SER A 354 12.17 -17.24 26.16
N SER A 355 12.59 -16.25 26.93
CA SER A 355 11.94 -15.92 28.21
C SER A 355 11.95 -14.42 28.49
N CYS A 356 11.01 -13.98 29.32
CA CYS A 356 10.91 -12.59 29.80
C CYS A 356 11.35 -12.51 31.27
N PRO A 357 12.66 -12.50 31.58
CA PRO A 357 13.15 -12.50 32.96
C PRO A 357 12.94 -11.14 33.65
N ASN A 358 13.03 -10.04 32.90
CA ASN A 358 12.99 -8.67 33.41
C ASN A 358 11.89 -7.88 32.68
N VAL A 359 10.67 -7.88 33.22
CA VAL A 359 9.60 -7.03 32.68
C VAL A 359 9.92 -5.59 33.05
N THR A 360 10.23 -4.77 32.05
CA THR A 360 10.33 -3.32 32.25
C THR A 360 9.14 -2.59 31.62
N THR A 361 8.97 -1.33 32.00
CA THR A 361 7.84 -0.47 31.64
C THR A 361 7.59 -0.40 30.14
N SER A 362 6.33 -0.20 29.74
CA SER A 362 5.89 -0.06 28.33
C SER A 362 6.66 1.01 27.55
N GLU A 363 7.20 2.03 28.23
CA GLU A 363 8.05 3.06 27.64
C GLU A 363 9.32 2.48 26.98
N ASN A 364 9.83 1.34 27.46
CA ASN A 364 11.01 0.70 26.87
C ASN A 364 10.68 -0.01 25.56
N ALA A 365 9.42 -0.38 25.30
CA ALA A 365 9.03 -0.96 24.00
C ALA A 365 9.24 0.04 22.84
N ARG A 366 9.16 1.35 23.11
CA ARG A 366 9.45 2.41 22.11
C ARG A 366 10.90 2.41 21.62
N ASN A 367 11.80 1.77 22.37
CA ASN A 367 13.23 1.71 22.07
C ASN A 367 13.63 0.57 21.14
N LEU A 368 12.67 -0.22 20.62
CA LEU A 368 12.96 -1.12 19.50
C LEU A 368 13.65 -0.31 18.38
N ASN A 369 14.81 -0.77 17.93
CA ASN A 369 15.68 -0.01 17.04
C ASN A 369 15.14 0.00 15.60
N TYR A 370 14.07 0.76 15.39
CA TYR A 370 13.27 0.77 14.17
C TYR A 370 13.53 2.06 13.36
N PRO A 371 13.65 2.00 12.02
CA PRO A 371 13.96 3.14 11.15
C PRO A 371 12.76 4.09 10.92
N SER A 372 11.96 4.33 11.95
CA SER A 372 10.88 5.32 12.00
C SER A 372 10.49 5.61 13.44
N PHE A 373 9.77 6.71 13.65
CA PHE A 373 9.23 7.10 14.95
C PHE A 373 7.72 7.30 14.82
N ALA A 374 6.93 6.48 15.53
CA ALA A 374 5.52 6.72 15.70
C ALA A 374 5.25 7.04 17.17
N LEU A 375 4.52 8.12 17.43
CA LEU A 375 4.16 8.55 18.77
C LEU A 375 2.64 8.68 18.86
N ALA A 376 2.01 7.71 19.52
CA ALA A 376 0.61 7.80 19.90
C ALA A 376 0.46 8.60 21.19
N VAL A 377 -0.31 9.68 21.12
CA VAL A 377 -0.60 10.58 22.24
C VAL A 377 -2.04 10.41 22.65
N VAL A 378 -2.33 10.28 23.95
CA VAL A 378 -3.71 10.22 24.40
C VAL A 378 -4.40 11.55 24.09
N ASP A 379 -5.62 11.50 23.58
CA ASP A 379 -6.39 12.68 23.20
C ASP A 379 -6.50 13.68 24.38
N ASN A 380 -6.28 14.96 24.09
CA ASN A 380 -6.21 16.06 25.06
C ASN A 380 -5.04 15.97 26.07
N GLN A 381 -3.98 15.25 25.74
CA GLN A 381 -2.71 15.28 26.47
C GLN A 381 -1.63 16.05 25.67
N PRO A 382 -0.61 16.59 26.36
CA PRO A 382 0.55 17.17 25.70
C PRO A 382 1.33 16.11 24.91
N ILE A 383 1.88 16.51 23.78
CA ILE A 383 2.76 15.65 22.99
C ILE A 383 4.08 15.47 23.74
N TYR A 384 4.39 14.23 24.13
CA TYR A 384 5.66 13.88 24.75
C TYR A 384 6.06 12.42 24.45
N GLY A 385 7.27 12.23 23.94
CA GLY A 385 7.83 10.90 23.73
C GLY A 385 9.34 10.95 23.57
N VAL A 386 10.02 9.94 24.09
CA VAL A 386 11.47 9.76 23.94
C VAL A 386 11.74 8.41 23.31
N PHE A 387 12.60 8.41 22.30
CA PHE A 387 13.02 7.22 21.57
C PHE A 387 14.54 7.14 21.61
N ARG A 388 15.08 5.96 21.93
CA ARG A 388 16.49 5.66 21.73
C ARG A 388 16.67 4.85 20.46
N ARG A 389 17.69 5.19 19.69
CA ARG A 389 18.07 4.50 18.46
C ARG A 389 19.57 4.30 18.42
N THR A 390 19.95 3.21 17.79
CA THR A 390 21.33 2.83 17.56
C THR A 390 21.53 2.65 16.06
N VAL A 391 22.60 3.22 15.54
CA VAL A 391 22.95 3.15 14.13
C VAL A 391 24.34 2.58 13.96
N THR A 392 24.48 1.70 12.97
CA THR A 392 25.77 1.13 12.55
C THR A 392 26.20 1.80 11.26
N ASN A 393 27.44 2.28 11.20
CA ASN A 393 28.02 2.80 9.96
C ASN A 393 28.35 1.66 9.00
N VAL A 394 27.72 1.65 7.82
CA VAL A 394 28.04 0.72 6.72
C VAL A 394 28.61 1.45 5.50
N GLY A 395 28.87 2.75 5.64
CA GLY A 395 29.59 3.58 4.68
C GLY A 395 31.09 3.66 4.98
N PRO A 396 31.79 4.64 4.37
CA PRO A 396 33.20 4.90 4.61
C PRO A 396 33.53 5.15 6.09
N ALA A 397 34.76 4.80 6.49
CA ALA A 397 35.34 5.18 7.77
C ALA A 397 35.57 6.70 7.84
N GLU A 398 35.83 7.22 9.04
CA GLU A 398 36.10 8.65 9.31
C GLU A 398 34.97 9.58 8.80
N SER A 399 33.73 9.11 8.86
CA SER A 399 32.55 9.84 8.41
C SER A 399 31.87 10.57 9.57
N THR A 400 31.46 11.83 9.35
CA THR A 400 30.65 12.60 10.30
C THR A 400 29.25 12.81 9.75
N TYR A 401 28.23 12.37 10.49
CA TYR A 401 26.84 12.59 10.16
C TYR A 401 26.25 13.70 11.02
N GLN A 402 25.59 14.68 10.40
CA GLN A 402 24.84 15.73 11.09
C GLN A 402 23.34 15.50 10.92
N ALA A 403 22.59 15.58 12.02
CA ALA A 403 21.14 15.47 12.01
C ALA A 403 20.49 16.78 11.56
N THR A 404 19.57 16.70 10.62
CA THR A 404 18.63 17.76 10.26
C THR A 404 17.22 17.30 10.61
N VAL A 405 16.48 18.13 11.34
CA VAL A 405 15.09 17.88 11.73
C VAL A 405 14.15 18.65 10.82
N TYR A 406 13.09 17.99 10.37
CA TYR A 406 11.96 18.59 9.69
C TYR A 406 10.71 18.39 10.56
N GLU A 407 10.29 19.44 11.23
CA GLU A 407 9.17 19.46 12.18
C GLU A 407 7.98 20.26 11.64
N THR A 408 6.87 20.25 12.38
CA THR A 408 5.64 20.99 12.04
C THR A 408 5.31 21.98 13.17
N SER A 409 4.29 22.82 12.97
CA SER A 409 3.79 23.68 14.04
C SER A 409 3.19 22.90 15.23
N ASP A 410 2.92 21.59 15.07
CA ASP A 410 2.29 20.78 16.12
C ASP A 410 3.29 20.29 17.18
N PHE A 411 4.56 20.08 16.82
CA PHE A 411 5.58 19.53 17.73
C PHE A 411 7.00 19.95 17.34
N THR A 412 7.90 19.89 18.31
CA THR A 412 9.34 20.07 18.19
C THR A 412 10.07 18.74 18.36
N VAL A 413 11.23 18.60 17.72
CA VAL A 413 12.07 17.39 17.83
C VAL A 413 13.49 17.77 18.21
N ASP A 414 13.97 17.19 19.30
CA ASP A 414 15.34 17.33 19.79
C ASP A 414 16.12 16.00 19.61
N VAL A 415 17.31 16.07 19.01
CA VAL A 415 18.17 14.92 18.71
C VAL A 415 19.49 15.07 19.45
N SER A 416 19.82 14.11 20.32
CA SER A 416 21.01 14.17 21.17
C SER A 416 21.81 12.86 21.16
N PRO A 417 23.10 12.87 20.76
CA PRO A 417 23.80 13.99 20.13
C PRO A 417 23.24 14.28 18.72
N SER A 418 23.37 15.53 18.24
CA SER A 418 22.97 15.93 16.89
C SER A 418 24.03 15.70 15.82
N VAL A 419 25.23 15.24 16.23
CA VAL A 419 26.36 14.90 15.36
C VAL A 419 26.92 13.54 15.78
N LEU A 420 27.14 12.66 14.82
CA LEU A 420 27.72 11.34 15.02
C LEU A 420 28.98 11.19 14.19
N TYR A 421 30.13 11.01 14.85
CA TYR A 421 31.39 10.68 14.21
C TYR A 421 31.65 9.17 14.29
N PHE A 422 31.99 8.56 13.16
CA PHE A 422 32.36 7.16 13.05
C PHE A 422 33.79 7.05 12.53
N SER A 423 34.68 6.49 13.34
CA SER A 423 36.09 6.27 13.07
C SER A 423 36.36 5.09 12.14
N TYR A 424 35.49 4.07 12.13
CA TYR A 424 35.62 2.90 11.24
C TYR A 424 34.26 2.38 10.75
N THR A 425 34.26 1.63 9.65
CA THR A 425 33.07 0.93 9.13
C THR A 425 32.68 -0.20 10.08
N GLY A 426 31.40 -0.26 10.44
CA GLY A 426 30.86 -1.17 11.44
C GLY A 426 30.80 -0.57 12.85
N GLU A 427 31.31 0.65 13.06
CA GLU A 427 31.15 1.32 14.34
C GLU A 427 29.68 1.65 14.62
N VAL A 428 29.29 1.48 15.89
CA VAL A 428 27.93 1.63 16.37
C VAL A 428 27.83 2.86 17.27
N LYS A 429 26.82 3.70 17.04
CA LYS A 429 26.52 4.87 17.88
C LYS A 429 25.05 4.92 18.26
N THR A 430 24.76 5.46 19.44
CA THR A 430 23.40 5.64 19.96
C THR A 430 23.06 7.11 20.06
N PHE A 431 21.81 7.45 19.79
CA PHE A 431 21.24 8.79 19.98
C PHE A 431 19.82 8.69 20.55
N ALA A 432 19.38 9.77 21.18
CA ALA A 432 18.03 9.93 21.67
C ALA A 432 17.27 10.97 20.82
N VAL A 433 15.99 10.71 20.60
CA VAL A 433 15.05 11.60 19.94
C VAL A 433 13.94 11.93 20.94
N THR A 434 13.77 13.21 21.23
CA THR A 434 12.71 13.71 22.12
C THR A 434 11.72 14.52 21.30
N ILE A 435 10.45 14.10 21.30
CA ILE A 435 9.35 14.79 20.62
C ILE A 435 8.50 15.47 21.68
N LYS A 436 8.29 16.79 21.55
CA LYS A 436 7.55 17.62 22.51
C LYS A 436 6.60 18.57 21.79
N GLY A 437 5.41 18.77 22.34
CA GLY A 437 4.45 19.73 21.81
C GLY A 437 3.35 20.08 22.81
N GLY A 438 2.49 21.00 22.42
CA GLY A 438 1.34 21.39 23.23
C GLY A 438 0.28 20.28 23.34
N THR A 439 -0.83 20.60 24.00
CA THR A 439 -2.00 19.72 24.06
C THR A 439 -2.59 19.55 22.67
N VAL A 440 -2.78 18.30 22.24
CA VAL A 440 -3.32 17.95 20.93
C VAL A 440 -4.65 17.22 21.08
N SER A 441 -5.61 17.53 20.20
CA SER A 441 -6.94 16.93 20.19
C SER A 441 -7.34 16.54 18.78
N GLN A 442 -7.93 15.36 18.62
CA GLN A 442 -8.47 14.80 17.37
C GLN A 442 -7.51 14.89 16.17
N LYS A 443 -6.20 14.73 16.42
CA LYS A 443 -5.18 14.81 15.38
C LYS A 443 -5.02 13.45 14.70
N ALA A 444 -5.46 13.37 13.45
CA ALA A 444 -5.35 12.17 12.63
C ALA A 444 -3.88 11.76 12.41
N ILE A 445 -3.04 12.69 11.96
CA ILE A 445 -1.59 12.54 11.87
C ILE A 445 -0.91 13.91 11.77
N SER A 446 0.30 14.03 12.31
CA SER A 446 1.25 15.12 12.07
C SER A 446 2.61 14.52 11.73
N SER A 447 3.19 14.96 10.63
CA SER A 447 4.32 14.30 9.96
C SER A 447 5.59 15.13 10.05
N GLY A 448 6.69 14.51 10.46
CA GLY A 448 8.02 15.09 10.46
C GLY A 448 9.07 14.09 9.95
N SER A 449 10.34 14.47 10.01
CA SER A 449 11.43 13.52 9.75
C SER A 449 12.76 13.97 10.35
N ILE A 450 13.65 13.00 10.56
CA ILE A 450 15.07 13.24 10.85
C ILE A 450 15.89 12.73 9.67
N VAL A 451 16.84 13.53 9.21
CA VAL A 451 17.77 13.16 8.13
C VAL A 451 19.20 13.33 8.62
N TRP A 452 19.96 12.23 8.65
CA TRP A 452 21.40 12.27 8.88
C TRP A 452 22.14 12.43 7.55
N ARG A 453 23.10 13.36 7.49
CA ARG A 453 23.91 13.62 6.29
C ARG A 453 25.39 13.67 6.59
N ASP A 454 26.19 13.03 5.74
CA ASP A 454 27.67 13.11 5.73
C ASP A 454 28.22 13.79 4.46
N GLY A 455 27.33 14.33 3.61
CA GLY A 455 27.66 14.93 2.32
C GLY A 455 27.50 14.00 1.12
N SER A 456 27.50 12.67 1.32
CA SER A 456 27.32 11.67 0.26
C SER A 456 26.06 10.81 0.44
N HIS A 457 25.68 10.57 1.69
CA HIS A 457 24.55 9.77 2.11
C HIS A 457 23.49 10.65 2.78
N GLU A 458 22.24 10.23 2.65
CA GLU A 458 21.11 10.78 3.40
C GLU A 458 20.34 9.63 4.03
N VAL A 459 20.29 9.60 5.36
CA VAL A 459 19.60 8.55 6.12
C VAL A 459 18.35 9.17 6.71
N ARG A 460 17.21 9.03 6.00
CA ARG A 460 15.94 9.64 6.41
C ARG A 460 15.12 8.67 7.25
N THR A 461 14.52 9.17 8.33
CA THR A 461 13.55 8.44 9.15
C THR A 461 12.29 9.29 9.34
N PRO A 462 11.09 8.77 9.03
CA PRO A 462 9.85 9.51 9.21
C PRO A 462 9.44 9.56 10.69
N ILE A 463 8.75 10.63 11.07
CA ILE A 463 8.10 10.84 12.35
C ILE A 463 6.60 10.99 12.11
N ALA A 464 5.78 10.24 12.84
CA ALA A 464 4.33 10.34 12.83
C ALA A 464 3.79 10.52 14.25
N VAL A 465 3.18 11.66 14.54
CA VAL A 465 2.51 11.96 15.82
C VAL A 465 1.00 11.97 15.59
N TYR A 466 0.24 11.27 16.43
CA TYR A 466 -1.21 11.17 16.27
C TYR A 466 -1.91 10.93 17.60
N THR A 467 -3.20 11.27 17.67
CA THR A 467 -4.00 11.08 18.88
C THR A 467 -4.70 9.73 18.92
N VAL A 468 -4.79 9.13 20.10
CA VAL A 468 -5.59 7.94 20.39
C VAL A 468 -6.54 8.20 21.56
N LEU A 469 -7.72 7.60 21.54
CA LEU A 469 -8.66 7.73 22.65
C LEU A 469 -8.12 7.01 23.88
N SER A 470 -8.37 7.55 25.08
CA SER A 470 -7.89 7.01 26.37
C SER A 470 -8.27 5.54 26.64
N ARG A 471 -9.22 4.96 25.88
CA ARG A 471 -9.59 3.53 25.96
C ARG A 471 -8.77 2.62 25.05
N GLN A 472 -7.77 3.13 24.33
CA GLN A 472 -6.82 2.36 23.52
C GLN A 472 -5.44 2.21 24.19
N THR A 473 -5.40 2.11 25.52
CA THR A 473 -4.39 1.21 26.09
C THR A 473 -4.59 -0.15 25.41
N PRO A 474 -3.56 -0.77 24.81
CA PRO A 474 -3.71 -2.14 24.31
C PRO A 474 -4.29 -2.91 25.47
N LEU A 475 -5.41 -3.61 25.23
CA LEU A 475 -6.02 -4.46 26.23
C LEU A 475 -4.90 -5.24 26.91
N SER A 476 -4.58 -4.85 28.14
CA SER A 476 -4.13 -5.79 29.14
C SER A 476 -5.07 -6.95 28.98
N VAL A 477 -4.53 -8.10 28.59
CA VAL A 477 -5.27 -9.32 28.33
C VAL A 477 -6.07 -9.66 29.60
N MET A 478 -7.29 -9.16 29.65
CA MET A 478 -8.37 -9.51 30.55
C MET A 478 -9.60 -9.59 29.65
N PHE A 479 -9.74 -10.70 28.92
CA PHE A 479 -10.52 -11.88 29.30
C PHE A 479 -10.32 -12.97 28.24
#